data_AF-A0A2D8I0K6-F1
#
_entry.id   AF-A0A2D8I0K6-F1
#
_cell.length_a   1.000
_cell.length_b   1.000
_cell.length_c   1.000
_cell.angle_alpha   90.00
_cell.angle_beta   90.00
_cell.angle_gamma   90.00
#
_symmetry.space_group_name_H-M   'P 1'
#
loop_
_entity.id
_entity.type
_entity.pdbx_description
1 polymer ?
#
loop_
_entity_poly.entity_id
_entity_poly.type
_entity_poly.pdbx_seq_one_letter_code
_entity_poly.pdbx_strand_id
1 'polypeptide(L)'
;MTKTTLLPRTYGKRDNFTKYSSSDNAFIKKLIWTYFLLLLFEGALRKWFLPGLSQGLLIVRDPIVIWVYYLSYSKGLFPIANRYIQKCFYWVVLAAILSFLINQSHPLTIVYGARTNFLHFPLIFVMARVLNWQDVINFGKAFLFLALPMTWIVAEQFQADRFDAINVAAGGTGHQIMTSGDRVRASGTFTFVSGIVFYYCFTVAYIIYGFLTNGVFPKWLLYLGTSATLLAMVTAGSRAVIAESLQVLACFAFLAYYKPNEFGKITASVFFLSAFTLILYSQVDLFKEGLNFLSLRFEEAANVEGNPVEAYFLRYFDIIVSPYYFNMWTDFFGNGLGSATRAGTALGYGVGGAELSWS
;
A
#
# COMPACT_ATOMS: atom_id res chain seq x y z
N MET A 1 48.42 22.11 8.47
CA MET A 1 47.35 23.07 8.18
C MET A 1 46.46 22.47 7.10
N THR A 2 45.34 21.88 7.49
CA THR A 2 44.37 21.33 6.53
C THR A 2 43.03 21.89 6.97
N LYS A 3 42.56 22.93 6.25
CA LYS A 3 41.28 23.60 6.52
C LYS A 3 40.15 22.62 6.24
N THR A 4 39.56 22.09 7.30
CA THR A 4 38.27 21.40 7.24
C THR A 4 37.21 22.45 6.91
N THR A 5 36.79 22.52 5.65
CA THR A 5 35.63 23.30 5.23
C THR A 5 34.37 22.66 5.79
N LEU A 6 33.99 23.08 6.99
CA LEU A 6 32.67 22.83 7.57
C LEU A 6 31.62 23.46 6.63
N LEU A 7 30.86 22.61 5.94
CA LEU A 7 29.66 23.04 5.23
C LEU A 7 28.71 23.72 6.24
N PRO A 8 28.23 24.94 5.98
CA PRO A 8 27.30 25.60 6.89
C PRO A 8 25.98 24.81 6.90
N ARG A 9 25.63 24.24 8.07
CA ARG A 9 24.27 23.78 8.37
C ARG A 9 23.36 25.00 8.52
N THR A 10 22.97 25.60 7.41
CA THR A 10 21.81 26.50 7.37
C THR A 10 20.57 25.67 7.12
N TYR A 11 20.03 25.06 8.18
CA TYR A 11 18.61 24.74 8.20
C TYR A 11 17.88 26.08 8.21
N GLY A 12 17.48 26.52 7.02
CA GLY A 12 16.63 27.70 6.84
C GLY A 12 15.42 27.59 7.76
N LYS A 13 15.25 28.61 8.60
CA LYS A 13 14.07 28.96 9.38
C LYS A 13 12.78 28.29 8.86
N ARG A 14 12.27 27.32 9.61
CA ARG A 14 10.84 26.97 9.60
C ARG A 14 10.07 28.10 10.30
N ASP A 15 10.04 29.28 9.69
CA ASP A 15 9.21 30.37 10.20
C ASP A 15 7.73 30.01 9.97
N ASN A 16 6.96 30.02 11.07
CA ASN A 16 5.49 30.05 11.16
C ASN A 16 4.64 28.77 11.00
N PHE A 17 5.10 27.59 11.47
CA PHE A 17 4.20 26.41 11.62
C PHE A 17 3.78 26.11 13.07
N THR A 18 4.16 26.93 14.05
CA THR A 18 3.91 26.71 15.48
C THR A 18 2.82 27.62 16.03
N LYS A 19 1.59 27.54 15.51
CA LYS A 19 0.45 28.23 16.13
C LYS A 19 -0.90 27.51 16.05
N TYR A 20 -0.90 26.18 16.03
CA TYR A 20 -2.10 25.41 16.37
C TYR A 20 -1.80 24.51 17.56
N SER A 21 -2.59 24.66 18.62
CA SER A 21 -2.45 23.86 19.83
C SER A 21 -2.63 22.38 19.50
N SER A 22 -1.90 21.51 20.18
CA SER A 22 -2.04 20.05 20.05
C SER A 22 -3.47 19.55 20.25
N SER A 23 -4.29 20.32 20.98
CA SER A 23 -5.73 20.05 21.18
C SER A 23 -6.61 20.38 19.96
N ASP A 24 -6.23 21.34 19.12
CA ASP A 24 -7.07 21.83 18.02
C ASP A 24 -7.21 20.81 16.89
N ASN A 25 -6.24 19.91 16.75
CA ASN A 25 -6.19 18.94 15.64
C ASN A 25 -6.64 17.53 16.04
N ALA A 26 -7.02 17.31 17.30
CA ALA A 26 -7.36 15.99 17.81
C ALA A 26 -8.49 15.31 17.00
N PHE A 27 -9.50 16.08 16.59
CA PHE A 27 -10.59 15.53 15.79
C PHE A 27 -10.15 15.12 14.37
N ILE A 28 -9.30 15.91 13.72
CA ILE A 28 -8.74 15.56 12.39
C ILE A 28 -7.91 14.28 12.51
N LYS A 29 -7.10 14.14 13.56
CA LYS A 29 -6.34 12.91 13.83
C LYS A 29 -7.27 11.70 14.00
N LYS A 30 -8.38 11.84 14.72
CA LYS A 30 -9.38 10.76 14.85
C LYS A 30 -9.94 10.36 13.49
N LEU A 31 -10.28 11.31 12.62
CA LEU A 31 -10.75 11.01 11.27
C LEU A 31 -9.68 10.31 10.41
N ILE A 32 -8.40 10.70 10.53
CA ILE A 32 -7.29 10.00 9.86
C ILE A 32 -7.16 8.56 10.38
N TRP A 33 -7.32 8.34 11.69
CA TRP A 33 -7.38 6.99 12.27
C TRP A 33 -8.57 6.19 11.77
N THR A 34 -9.75 6.79 11.67
CA THR A 34 -10.94 6.16 11.08
C THR A 34 -10.68 5.77 9.63
N TYR A 35 -10.10 6.67 8.83
CA TYR A 35 -9.71 6.39 7.44
C TYR A 35 -8.74 5.21 7.36
N PHE A 36 -7.72 5.18 8.23
CA PHE A 36 -6.74 4.10 8.31
C PHE A 36 -7.39 2.75 8.67
N LEU A 37 -8.25 2.72 9.69
CA LEU A 37 -8.94 1.48 10.09
C LEU A 37 -9.89 1.00 8.99
N LEU A 38 -10.64 1.91 8.36
CA LEU A 38 -11.47 1.57 7.21
C LEU A 38 -10.61 1.03 6.06
N LEU A 39 -9.44 1.59 5.78
CA LEU A 39 -8.54 1.10 4.74
C LEU A 39 -8.13 -0.36 4.99
N LEU A 40 -7.92 -0.75 6.26
CA LEU A 40 -7.55 -2.12 6.62
C LEU A 40 -8.75 -3.08 6.59
N PHE A 41 -9.92 -2.65 7.06
CA PHE A 41 -11.05 -3.55 7.33
C PHE A 41 -12.21 -3.48 6.33
N GLU A 42 -12.25 -2.47 5.45
CA GLU A 42 -13.31 -2.34 4.43
C GLU A 42 -13.43 -3.62 3.59
N GLY A 43 -12.32 -4.25 3.20
CA GLY A 43 -12.36 -5.48 2.43
C GLY A 43 -12.98 -6.65 3.20
N ALA A 44 -12.72 -6.79 4.50
CA ALA A 44 -13.34 -7.80 5.35
C ALA A 44 -14.85 -7.59 5.45
N LEU A 45 -15.30 -6.33 5.59
CA LEU A 45 -16.71 -5.98 5.56
C LEU A 45 -17.36 -6.38 4.23
N ARG A 46 -16.68 -6.12 3.11
CA ARG A 46 -17.18 -6.42 1.75
C ARG A 46 -17.20 -7.91 1.41
N LYS A 47 -16.32 -8.70 2.04
CA LYS A 47 -16.22 -10.15 1.81
C LYS A 47 -17.15 -10.94 2.72
N TRP A 48 -17.15 -10.64 4.02
CA TRP A 48 -17.71 -11.55 5.03
C TRP A 48 -18.88 -10.97 5.82
N PHE A 49 -18.81 -9.70 6.25
CA PHE A 49 -19.78 -9.17 7.21
C PHE A 49 -21.00 -8.50 6.56
N LEU A 50 -20.78 -7.73 5.50
CA LEU A 50 -21.79 -6.89 4.84
C LEU A 50 -21.67 -6.98 3.31
N PRO A 51 -21.68 -8.19 2.71
CA PRO A 51 -21.47 -8.36 1.27
C PRO A 51 -22.52 -7.62 0.42
N GLY A 52 -23.78 -7.56 0.89
CA GLY A 52 -24.85 -6.82 0.22
C GLY A 52 -24.62 -5.30 0.14
N LEU A 53 -23.74 -4.74 0.98
CA LEU A 53 -23.36 -3.33 0.96
C LEU A 53 -22.00 -3.10 0.28
N SER A 54 -21.47 -4.08 -0.46
CA SER A 54 -20.09 -4.04 -0.97
C SER A 54 -19.78 -2.80 -1.83
N GLN A 55 -20.75 -2.37 -2.65
CA GLN A 55 -20.59 -1.17 -3.50
C GLN A 55 -20.56 0.12 -2.68
N GLY A 56 -21.39 0.23 -1.63
CA GLY A 56 -21.36 1.39 -0.72
C GLY A 56 -20.09 1.40 0.12
N LEU A 57 -19.63 0.23 0.56
CA LEU A 57 -18.40 0.10 1.34
C LEU A 57 -17.15 0.48 0.54
N LEU A 58 -17.14 0.27 -0.78
CA LEU A 58 -16.04 0.69 -1.67
C LEU A 58 -15.70 2.20 -1.56
N ILE A 59 -16.69 3.02 -1.22
CA ILE A 59 -16.56 4.49 -1.11
C ILE A 59 -16.72 4.99 0.32
N VAL A 60 -16.76 4.12 1.33
CA VAL A 60 -17.01 4.47 2.74
C VAL A 60 -15.99 5.46 3.31
N ARG A 61 -14.79 5.48 2.74
CA ARG A 61 -13.69 6.37 3.14
C ARG A 61 -13.80 7.78 2.56
N ASP A 62 -14.59 7.97 1.51
CA ASP A 62 -14.67 9.23 0.78
C ASP A 62 -15.25 10.36 1.64
N PRO A 63 -16.38 10.17 2.36
CA PRO A 63 -16.89 11.22 3.24
C PRO A 63 -15.90 11.60 4.35
N ILE A 64 -15.14 10.61 4.86
CA ILE A 64 -14.14 10.83 5.90
C ILE A 64 -13.00 11.72 5.39
N VAL A 65 -12.44 11.42 4.21
CA VAL A 65 -11.35 12.22 3.65
C VAL A 65 -11.81 13.61 3.23
N ILE A 66 -13.01 13.74 2.67
CA ILE A 66 -13.62 15.05 2.34
C ILE A 66 -13.76 15.89 3.61
N TRP A 67 -14.22 15.28 4.71
CA TRP A 67 -14.35 16.00 5.99
C TRP A 67 -12.98 16.40 6.56
N VAL A 68 -11.96 15.53 6.45
CA VAL A 68 -10.58 15.90 6.81
C VAL A 68 -10.13 17.13 6.01
N TYR A 69 -10.41 17.20 4.72
CA TYR A 69 -10.05 18.35 3.88
C TYR A 69 -10.80 19.61 4.26
N TYR A 70 -12.12 19.52 4.46
CA TYR A 70 -12.94 20.64 4.91
C TYR A 70 -12.41 21.24 6.22
N LEU A 71 -12.16 20.40 7.23
CA LEU A 71 -11.63 20.87 8.51
C LEU A 71 -10.21 21.42 8.38
N SER A 72 -9.35 20.75 7.62
CA SER A 72 -7.99 21.21 7.39
C SER A 72 -7.97 22.56 6.67
N TYR A 73 -8.90 22.78 5.73
CA TYR A 73 -9.03 24.05 5.02
C TYR A 73 -9.53 25.15 5.96
N SER A 74 -10.58 24.88 6.74
CA SER A 74 -11.13 25.84 7.72
C SER A 74 -10.11 26.31 8.77
N LYS A 75 -9.11 25.47 9.07
CA LYS A 75 -8.03 25.75 10.01
C LYS A 75 -6.74 26.23 9.34
N GLY A 76 -6.74 26.52 8.03
CA GLY A 76 -5.54 26.92 7.30
C GLY A 76 -4.42 25.87 7.26
N LEU A 77 -4.72 24.62 7.61
CA LEU A 77 -3.78 23.50 7.59
C LEU A 77 -3.69 22.88 6.20
N PHE A 78 -4.73 23.00 5.37
CA PHE A 78 -4.74 22.41 4.05
C PHE A 78 -3.63 23.02 3.16
N PRO A 79 -2.75 22.20 2.56
CA PRO A 79 -1.59 22.66 1.81
C PRO A 79 -1.94 23.16 0.39
N ILE A 80 -2.77 24.19 0.27
CA ILE A 80 -3.30 24.65 -1.03
C ILE A 80 -2.23 25.17 -2.00
N ALA A 81 -1.13 25.72 -1.47
CA ALA A 81 0.01 26.19 -2.24
C ALA A 81 0.99 25.09 -2.66
N ASN A 82 0.72 23.82 -2.31
CA ASN A 82 1.59 22.71 -2.66
C ASN A 82 1.50 22.42 -4.17
N ARG A 83 2.64 22.54 -4.86
CA ARG A 83 2.72 22.37 -6.31
C ARG A 83 2.31 20.97 -6.78
N TYR A 84 2.58 19.92 -6.01
CA TYR A 84 2.19 18.56 -6.37
C TYR A 84 0.67 18.38 -6.34
N ILE A 85 0.00 18.91 -5.31
CA ILE A 85 -1.47 18.90 -5.24
C ILE A 85 -2.06 19.69 -6.41
N GLN A 86 -1.57 20.90 -6.66
CA GLN A 86 -2.06 21.74 -7.75
C GLN A 86 -1.88 21.09 -9.12
N LYS A 87 -0.69 20.54 -9.41
CA LYS A 87 -0.41 19.86 -10.68
C LYS A 87 -1.28 18.61 -10.84
N CYS A 88 -1.41 17.79 -9.80
CA CYS A 88 -2.29 16.63 -9.83
C CYS A 88 -3.75 17.04 -10.07
N PHE A 89 -4.23 18.09 -9.40
CA PHE A 89 -5.57 18.64 -9.61
C PHE A 89 -5.78 19.09 -11.07
N TYR A 90 -4.87 19.89 -11.62
CA TYR A 90 -4.97 20.36 -13.00
C TYR A 90 -4.96 19.21 -14.01
N TRP A 91 -4.12 18.19 -13.80
CA TRP A 91 -4.10 17.00 -14.66
C TRP A 91 -5.39 16.21 -14.60
N VAL A 92 -5.97 16.02 -13.40
CA VAL A 92 -7.26 15.32 -13.26
C VAL A 92 -8.40 16.13 -13.86
N VAL A 93 -8.43 17.46 -13.68
CA VAL A 93 -9.45 18.33 -14.30
C VAL A 93 -9.32 18.28 -15.83
N LEU A 94 -8.11 18.39 -16.37
CA LEU A 94 -7.89 18.27 -17.81
C LEU A 94 -8.34 16.89 -18.32
N ALA A 95 -7.94 15.81 -17.66
CA ALA A 95 -8.35 14.46 -18.03
C ALA A 95 -9.87 14.30 -17.97
N ALA A 96 -10.55 14.85 -16.96
CA ALA A 96 -12.00 14.81 -16.85
C ALA A 96 -12.70 15.58 -17.98
N ILE A 97 -12.19 16.77 -18.34
CA ILE A 97 -12.72 17.57 -19.45
C ILE A 97 -12.55 16.82 -20.78
N LEU A 98 -11.36 16.28 -21.05
CA LEU A 98 -11.10 15.50 -22.27
C LEU A 98 -11.97 14.24 -22.33
N SER A 99 -12.15 13.56 -21.19
CA SER A 99 -13.01 12.38 -21.09
C SER A 99 -14.47 12.69 -21.40
N PHE A 100 -14.94 13.87 -20.99
CA PHE A 100 -16.31 14.30 -21.24
C PHE A 100 -16.50 14.79 -22.68
N LEU A 101 -15.60 15.64 -23.18
CA LEU A 101 -15.77 16.28 -24.50
C LEU A 101 -15.36 15.40 -25.67
N ILE A 102 -14.29 14.62 -25.52
CA ILE A 102 -13.70 13.83 -26.61
C ILE A 102 -14.15 12.38 -26.50
N ASN A 103 -13.89 11.73 -25.35
CA ASN A 103 -14.21 10.32 -25.18
C ASN A 103 -15.70 10.06 -24.93
N GLN A 104 -16.48 11.12 -24.65
CA GLN A 104 -17.90 11.05 -24.32
C GLN A 104 -18.21 10.01 -23.22
N SER A 105 -17.28 9.83 -22.29
CA SER A 105 -17.40 8.85 -21.22
C SER A 105 -18.53 9.25 -20.25
N HIS A 106 -19.18 8.25 -19.67
CA HIS A 106 -20.26 8.49 -18.73
C HIS A 106 -19.80 9.34 -17.53
N PRO A 107 -20.55 10.38 -17.10
CA PRO A 107 -20.12 11.28 -16.03
C PRO A 107 -19.77 10.56 -14.72
N LEU A 108 -20.48 9.49 -14.37
CA LEU A 108 -20.18 8.71 -13.16
C LEU A 108 -18.84 7.95 -13.26
N THR A 109 -18.49 7.47 -14.46
CA THR A 109 -17.18 6.85 -14.73
C THR A 109 -16.05 7.87 -14.55
N ILE A 110 -16.24 9.08 -15.07
CA ILE A 110 -15.28 10.18 -14.94
C ILE A 110 -15.11 10.58 -13.47
N VAL A 111 -16.22 10.75 -12.73
CA VAL A 111 -16.18 11.06 -11.29
C VAL A 111 -15.46 9.97 -10.51
N TYR A 112 -15.73 8.69 -10.81
CA TYR A 112 -15.05 7.57 -10.16
C TYR A 112 -13.55 7.53 -10.48
N GLY A 113 -13.16 7.84 -11.71
CA GLY A 113 -11.76 7.95 -12.11
C GLY A 113 -11.05 9.14 -11.45
N ALA A 114 -11.70 10.31 -11.39
CA ALA A 114 -11.19 11.50 -10.71
C ALA A 114 -11.01 11.26 -9.21
N ARG A 115 -11.98 10.58 -8.58
CA ARG A 115 -11.91 10.09 -7.20
C ARG A 115 -10.65 9.24 -6.99
N THR A 116 -10.44 8.23 -7.82
CA THR A 116 -9.30 7.30 -7.70
C THR A 116 -7.95 8.00 -7.85
N ASN A 117 -7.85 8.98 -8.77
CA ASN A 117 -6.58 9.65 -9.08
C ASN A 117 -6.26 10.84 -8.17
N PHE A 118 -7.27 11.55 -7.63
CA PHE A 118 -7.03 12.77 -6.87
C PHE A 118 -7.53 12.71 -5.43
N LEU A 119 -8.72 12.16 -5.14
CA LEU A 119 -9.41 12.39 -3.87
C LEU A 119 -8.55 12.03 -2.66
N HIS A 120 -7.83 10.91 -2.70
CA HIS A 120 -7.04 10.44 -1.55
C HIS A 120 -5.61 11.00 -1.52
N PHE A 121 -5.11 11.58 -2.60
CA PHE A 121 -3.72 12.01 -2.73
C PHE A 121 -3.34 13.20 -1.81
N PRO A 122 -4.14 14.29 -1.71
CA PRO A 122 -3.83 15.41 -0.81
C PRO A 122 -3.71 15.03 0.67
N LEU A 123 -4.34 13.93 1.10
CA LEU A 123 -4.32 13.44 2.48
C LEU A 123 -2.89 13.23 2.99
N ILE A 124 -1.97 12.79 2.14
CA ILE A 124 -0.55 12.60 2.51
C ILE A 124 0.05 13.91 3.03
N PHE A 125 -0.24 15.03 2.36
CA PHE A 125 0.29 16.34 2.75
C PHE A 125 -0.43 16.93 3.96
N VAL A 126 -1.72 16.62 4.13
CA VAL A 126 -2.46 16.98 5.35
C VAL A 126 -1.90 16.21 6.55
N MET A 127 -1.68 14.90 6.42
CA MET A 127 -1.07 14.07 7.45
C MET A 127 0.30 14.62 7.87
N ALA A 128 1.14 15.06 6.94
CA ALA A 128 2.45 15.65 7.23
C ALA A 128 2.37 16.95 8.07
N ARG A 129 1.25 17.68 8.03
CA ARG A 129 1.03 18.90 8.82
C ARG A 129 0.30 18.66 10.14
N VAL A 130 -0.51 17.60 10.21
CA VAL A 130 -1.40 17.31 11.35
C VAL A 130 -0.78 16.32 12.33
N LEU A 131 -0.11 15.28 11.81
CA LEU A 131 0.48 14.22 12.61
C LEU A 131 1.82 14.64 13.17
N ASN A 132 2.06 14.30 14.43
CA ASN A 132 3.37 14.41 15.07
C ASN A 132 4.09 13.06 15.09
N TRP A 133 5.33 13.06 15.58
CA TRP A 133 6.13 11.83 15.64
C TRP A 133 5.47 10.72 16.48
N GLN A 134 4.84 11.07 17.60
CA GLN A 134 4.15 10.10 18.44
C GLN A 134 2.98 9.44 17.71
N ASP A 135 2.26 10.19 16.86
CA ASP A 135 1.19 9.65 16.03
C ASP A 135 1.75 8.61 15.03
N VAL A 136 2.90 8.90 14.40
CA VAL A 136 3.59 7.95 13.50
C VAL A 136 4.01 6.68 14.24
N ILE A 137 4.55 6.81 15.45
CA ILE A 137 4.86 5.64 16.30
C ILE A 137 3.60 4.85 16.66
N ASN A 138 2.48 5.53 16.90
CA ASN A 138 1.21 4.85 17.18
C ASN A 138 0.69 4.08 15.96
N PHE A 139 0.84 4.61 14.74
CA PHE A 139 0.59 3.84 13.52
C PHE A 139 1.51 2.62 13.45
N GLY A 140 2.80 2.77 13.75
CA GLY A 140 3.73 1.63 13.83
C GLY A 140 3.29 0.54 14.80
N LYS A 141 2.84 0.92 16.00
CA LYS A 141 2.26 -0.02 16.97
C LYS A 141 1.03 -0.72 16.40
N ALA A 142 0.15 0.01 15.70
CA ALA A 142 -1.03 -0.57 15.07
C ALA A 142 -0.65 -1.56 13.95
N PHE A 143 0.29 -1.21 13.06
CA PHE A 143 0.79 -2.13 12.03
C PHE A 143 1.38 -3.41 12.63
N LEU A 144 2.25 -3.29 13.64
CA LEU A 144 2.86 -4.45 14.29
C LEU A 144 1.84 -5.32 15.01
N PHE A 145 0.87 -4.71 15.69
CA PHE A 145 -0.15 -5.43 16.45
C PHE A 145 -1.16 -6.12 15.54
N LEU A 146 -1.67 -5.39 14.54
CA LEU A 146 -2.64 -5.91 13.56
C LEU A 146 -2.01 -6.88 12.57
N ALA A 147 -0.67 -6.94 12.47
CA ALA A 147 0.00 -7.96 11.67
C ALA A 147 -0.35 -9.37 12.18
N LEU A 148 -0.62 -9.55 13.48
CA LEU A 148 -0.98 -10.85 14.05
C LEU A 148 -2.30 -11.39 13.49
N PRO A 149 -3.46 -10.71 13.67
CA PRO A 149 -4.72 -11.18 13.08
C PRO A 149 -4.69 -11.15 11.54
N MET A 150 -3.95 -10.22 10.92
CA MET A 150 -3.81 -10.18 9.46
C MET A 150 -3.10 -11.42 8.93
N THR A 151 -1.96 -11.79 9.53
CA THR A 151 -1.21 -13.00 9.15
C THR A 151 -2.00 -14.25 9.42
N TRP A 152 -2.75 -14.32 10.52
CA TRP A 152 -3.63 -15.45 10.79
C TRP A 152 -4.64 -15.63 9.66
N ILE A 153 -5.35 -14.58 9.27
CA ILE A 153 -6.27 -14.63 8.11
C ILE A 153 -5.55 -15.05 6.83
N VAL A 154 -4.34 -14.53 6.57
CA VAL A 154 -3.56 -14.89 5.38
C VAL A 154 -3.17 -16.37 5.39
N ALA A 155 -2.78 -16.92 6.54
CA ALA A 155 -2.45 -18.33 6.70
C ALA A 155 -3.68 -19.23 6.49
N GLU A 156 -4.82 -18.86 7.07
CA GLU A 156 -6.08 -19.59 6.87
C GLU A 156 -6.52 -19.55 5.40
N GLN A 157 -6.41 -18.39 4.73
CA GLN A 157 -6.70 -18.28 3.29
C GLN A 157 -5.79 -19.18 2.43
N PHE A 158 -4.54 -19.34 2.84
CA PHE A 158 -3.55 -20.19 2.15
C PHE A 158 -3.81 -21.69 2.30
N GLN A 159 -4.35 -22.10 3.44
CA GLN A 159 -4.64 -23.51 3.76
C GLN A 159 -6.04 -23.93 3.28
N ALA A 160 -6.99 -23.01 3.29
CA ALA A 160 -8.38 -23.25 2.92
C ALA A 160 -8.56 -23.46 1.41
N ASP A 161 -9.62 -24.18 1.04
CA ASP A 161 -10.04 -24.34 -0.35
C ASP A 161 -10.54 -22.98 -0.90
N ARG A 162 -10.48 -22.81 -2.22
CA ARG A 162 -10.98 -21.59 -2.88
C ARG A 162 -12.47 -21.33 -2.61
N PHE A 163 -13.27 -22.38 -2.37
CA PHE A 163 -14.71 -22.25 -2.10
C PHE A 163 -15.04 -22.02 -0.62
N ASP A 164 -14.06 -22.08 0.28
CA ASP A 164 -14.28 -21.83 1.70
C ASP A 164 -14.66 -20.36 1.95
N ALA A 165 -15.44 -20.13 3.01
CA ALA A 165 -15.97 -18.82 3.35
C ALA A 165 -14.89 -17.73 3.50
N ILE A 166 -13.69 -18.10 3.96
CA ILE A 166 -12.57 -17.16 4.12
C ILE A 166 -12.00 -16.67 2.78
N ASN A 167 -12.20 -17.44 1.71
CA ASN A 167 -11.71 -17.21 0.36
C ASN A 167 -12.75 -16.59 -0.58
N VAL A 168 -13.93 -16.25 -0.07
CA VAL A 168 -14.97 -15.51 -0.80
C VAL A 168 -14.46 -14.13 -1.26
N ALA A 169 -14.80 -13.75 -2.49
CA ALA A 169 -14.46 -12.45 -3.05
C ALA A 169 -15.39 -11.32 -2.55
N ALA A 170 -14.99 -10.06 -2.80
CA ALA A 170 -15.79 -8.90 -2.42
C ALA A 170 -17.18 -8.93 -3.09
N GLY A 171 -18.24 -8.70 -2.30
CA GLY A 171 -19.63 -8.89 -2.75
C GLY A 171 -20.24 -10.22 -2.29
N GLY A 172 -19.47 -11.10 -1.64
CA GLY A 172 -19.97 -12.35 -1.06
C GLY A 172 -20.15 -13.49 -2.06
N THR A 173 -19.65 -13.33 -3.28
CA THR A 173 -19.85 -14.29 -4.39
C THR A 173 -18.53 -14.62 -5.07
N GLY A 174 -18.35 -15.87 -5.49
CA GLY A 174 -17.11 -16.35 -6.09
C GLY A 174 -15.95 -16.39 -5.10
N HIS A 175 -14.74 -16.57 -5.61
CA HIS A 175 -13.53 -16.72 -4.81
C HIS A 175 -12.45 -15.71 -5.19
N GLN A 176 -11.48 -15.54 -4.30
CA GLN A 176 -10.29 -14.73 -4.55
C GLN A 176 -9.49 -15.24 -5.76
N ILE A 177 -8.61 -14.40 -6.29
CA ILE A 177 -7.81 -14.73 -7.47
C ILE A 177 -6.95 -15.95 -7.20
N MET A 178 -6.99 -16.89 -8.15
CA MET A 178 -6.22 -18.12 -8.08
C MET A 178 -4.73 -17.87 -8.33
N THR A 179 -3.92 -18.76 -7.78
CA THR A 179 -2.47 -18.78 -7.84
C THR A 179 -2.02 -20.17 -8.33
N SER A 180 -0.71 -20.44 -8.33
CA SER A 180 -0.19 -21.77 -8.69
C SER A 180 -0.78 -22.86 -7.80
N GLY A 181 -0.72 -24.11 -8.26
CA GLY A 181 -1.10 -25.27 -7.43
C GLY A 181 -2.55 -25.22 -6.90
N ASP A 182 -3.46 -24.62 -7.66
CA ASP A 182 -4.89 -24.50 -7.34
C ASP A 182 -5.22 -23.83 -5.99
N ARG A 183 -4.31 -22.98 -5.48
CA ARG A 183 -4.54 -22.19 -4.27
C ARG A 183 -5.03 -20.80 -4.61
N VAL A 184 -5.52 -20.07 -3.62
CA VAL A 184 -5.83 -18.64 -3.76
C VAL A 184 -4.63 -17.75 -3.42
N ARG A 185 -4.57 -16.55 -4.00
CA ARG A 185 -3.71 -15.49 -3.50
C ARG A 185 -4.39 -14.87 -2.29
N ALA A 186 -3.82 -15.10 -1.11
CA ALA A 186 -4.35 -14.50 0.11
C ALA A 186 -4.37 -12.97 -0.01
N SER A 187 -5.44 -12.36 0.47
CA SER A 187 -5.64 -10.92 0.49
C SER A 187 -5.82 -10.37 1.91
N GLY A 188 -5.72 -11.21 2.94
CA GLY A 188 -5.97 -10.82 4.31
C GLY A 188 -7.37 -10.23 4.47
N THR A 189 -7.47 -9.09 5.13
CA THR A 189 -8.71 -8.30 5.23
C THR A 189 -8.96 -7.40 4.02
N PHE A 190 -8.06 -7.32 3.05
CA PHE A 190 -8.24 -6.53 1.83
C PHE A 190 -9.07 -7.28 0.79
N THR A 191 -9.55 -6.57 -0.24
CA THR A 191 -10.25 -7.20 -1.37
C THR A 191 -9.30 -7.74 -2.43
N PHE A 192 -8.01 -7.40 -2.36
CA PHE A 192 -7.00 -7.76 -3.36
C PHE A 192 -5.61 -7.86 -2.74
N VAL A 193 -4.75 -8.69 -3.35
CA VAL A 193 -3.40 -9.00 -2.86
C VAL A 193 -2.50 -7.77 -2.67
N SER A 194 -2.63 -6.74 -3.49
CA SER A 194 -1.84 -5.50 -3.35
C SER A 194 -2.02 -4.84 -1.98
N GLY A 195 -3.18 -5.01 -1.33
CA GLY A 195 -3.40 -4.50 0.02
C GLY A 195 -2.43 -5.11 1.04
N ILE A 196 -2.25 -6.43 1.02
CA ILE A 196 -1.29 -7.10 1.91
C ILE A 196 0.16 -6.79 1.54
N VAL A 197 0.47 -6.62 0.24
CA VAL A 197 1.81 -6.22 -0.21
C VAL A 197 2.21 -4.91 0.48
N PHE A 198 1.40 -3.86 0.31
CA PHE A 198 1.70 -2.56 0.92
C PHE A 198 1.66 -2.61 2.45
N TYR A 199 0.72 -3.35 3.04
CA TYR A 199 0.64 -3.52 4.49
C TYR A 199 1.93 -4.07 5.09
N TYR A 200 2.48 -5.14 4.51
CA TYR A 200 3.72 -5.74 5.01
C TYR A 200 4.95 -4.90 4.66
N CYS A 201 4.98 -4.14 3.55
CA CYS A 201 6.04 -3.17 3.31
C CYS A 201 6.11 -2.08 4.40
N PHE A 202 4.97 -1.52 4.80
CA PHE A 202 4.91 -0.57 5.92
C PHE A 202 5.29 -1.25 7.25
N THR A 203 4.83 -2.48 7.47
CA THR A 203 5.16 -3.24 8.69
C THR A 203 6.67 -3.49 8.77
N VAL A 204 7.32 -3.89 7.68
CA VAL A 204 8.78 -4.05 7.57
C VAL A 204 9.50 -2.74 7.87
N ALA A 205 9.04 -1.61 7.33
CA ALA A 205 9.64 -0.31 7.65
C ALA A 205 9.59 0.02 9.15
N TYR A 206 8.48 -0.29 9.83
CA TYR A 206 8.36 -0.13 11.29
C TYR A 206 9.16 -1.16 12.08
N ILE A 207 9.31 -2.40 11.59
CA ILE A 207 10.19 -3.41 12.18
C ILE A 207 11.63 -2.92 12.15
N ILE A 208 12.11 -2.48 11.00
CA ILE A 208 13.46 -1.92 10.84
C ILE A 208 13.63 -0.73 11.79
N TYR A 209 12.68 0.21 11.80
CA TYR A 209 12.73 1.36 12.71
C TYR A 209 12.76 0.95 14.20
N GLY A 210 12.01 -0.09 14.57
CA GLY A 210 11.95 -0.64 15.91
C GLY A 210 13.26 -1.27 16.38
N PHE A 211 13.95 -1.99 15.49
CA PHE A 211 15.28 -2.52 15.76
C PHE A 211 16.37 -1.44 15.72
N LEU A 212 16.19 -0.37 14.92
CA LEU A 212 17.08 0.80 14.90
C LEU A 212 16.98 1.62 16.18
N THR A 213 15.77 1.79 16.72
CA THR A 213 15.53 2.73 17.81
C THR A 213 15.04 1.98 19.05
N ASN A 214 15.99 1.65 19.92
CA ASN A 214 15.72 0.96 21.17
C ASN A 214 14.63 1.67 22.00
N GLY A 215 13.66 0.89 22.47
CA GLY A 215 12.61 1.37 23.37
C GLY A 215 11.42 2.05 22.69
N VAL A 216 11.40 2.20 21.37
CA VAL A 216 10.23 2.75 20.65
C VAL A 216 9.03 1.81 20.73
N PHE A 217 9.26 0.52 20.50
CA PHE A 217 8.23 -0.51 20.57
C PHE A 217 8.56 -1.53 21.68
N PRO A 218 7.55 -2.07 22.37
CA PRO A 218 7.75 -3.21 23.26
C PRO A 218 8.38 -4.39 22.49
N LYS A 219 9.37 -5.06 23.10
CA LYS A 219 10.09 -6.18 22.45
C LYS A 219 9.15 -7.28 21.96
N TRP A 220 8.14 -7.63 22.76
CA TRP A 220 7.16 -8.66 22.38
C TRP A 220 6.42 -8.29 21.09
N LEU A 221 6.03 -7.01 20.93
CA LEU A 221 5.30 -6.52 19.77
C LEU A 221 6.18 -6.53 18.52
N LEU A 222 7.45 -6.15 18.68
CA LEU A 222 8.43 -6.15 17.59
C LEU A 222 8.73 -7.59 17.11
N TYR A 223 8.96 -8.53 18.04
CA TYR A 223 9.22 -9.93 17.68
C TYR A 223 8.00 -10.61 17.08
N LEU A 224 6.82 -10.48 17.69
CA LEU A 224 5.59 -11.05 17.15
C LEU A 224 5.24 -10.44 15.79
N GLY A 225 5.36 -9.12 15.61
CA GLY A 225 5.14 -8.46 14.33
C GLY A 225 6.13 -8.93 13.25
N THR A 226 7.39 -9.17 13.62
CA THR A 226 8.42 -9.72 12.71
C THR A 226 8.06 -11.15 12.30
N SER A 227 7.75 -12.02 13.26
CA SER A 227 7.37 -13.42 12.99
C SER A 227 6.10 -13.50 12.13
N ALA A 228 5.09 -12.69 12.44
CA ALA A 228 3.85 -12.61 11.66
C ALA A 228 4.12 -12.16 10.21
N THR A 229 4.99 -11.17 10.03
CA THR A 229 5.38 -10.67 8.71
C THR A 229 6.12 -11.74 7.91
N LEU A 230 7.05 -12.47 8.51
CA LEU A 230 7.79 -13.55 7.83
C LEU A 230 6.87 -14.71 7.43
N LEU A 231 5.93 -15.10 8.30
CA LEU A 231 4.95 -16.14 7.94
C LEU A 231 4.08 -15.67 6.77
N ALA A 232 3.57 -14.44 6.81
CA ALA A 232 2.74 -13.90 5.74
C ALA A 232 3.47 -13.82 4.39
N MET A 233 4.78 -13.57 4.38
CA MET A 233 5.58 -13.55 3.16
C MET A 233 5.52 -14.88 2.40
N VAL A 234 5.50 -16.02 3.10
CA VAL A 234 5.50 -17.35 2.47
C VAL A 234 4.09 -17.89 2.25
N THR A 235 3.10 -17.50 3.06
CA THR A 235 1.70 -17.95 2.92
C THR A 235 0.85 -17.05 2.03
N ALA A 236 1.27 -15.82 1.73
CA ALA A 236 0.49 -14.92 0.86
C ALA A 236 0.27 -15.44 -0.56
N GLY A 237 1.11 -16.38 -1.02
CA GLY A 237 1.07 -16.91 -2.37
C GLY A 237 1.36 -15.89 -3.47
N SER A 238 2.11 -14.82 -3.13
CA SER A 238 2.45 -13.70 -4.00
C SER A 238 3.92 -13.30 -3.88
N ARG A 239 4.66 -13.42 -4.99
CA ARG A 239 6.07 -13.01 -5.10
C ARG A 239 6.27 -11.51 -4.80
N ALA A 240 5.26 -10.68 -5.05
CA ALA A 240 5.33 -9.24 -4.81
C ALA A 240 5.45 -8.90 -3.32
N VAL A 241 4.83 -9.65 -2.41
CA VAL A 241 4.92 -9.38 -0.95
C VAL A 241 6.38 -9.44 -0.49
N ILE A 242 7.13 -10.42 -1.00
CA ILE A 242 8.55 -10.60 -0.70
C ILE A 242 9.38 -9.56 -1.42
N ALA A 243 9.21 -9.42 -2.73
CA ALA A 243 10.05 -8.54 -3.54
C ALA A 243 9.96 -7.08 -3.07
N GLU A 244 8.75 -6.58 -2.78
CA GLU A 244 8.54 -5.22 -2.28
C GLU A 244 9.05 -5.04 -0.83
N SER A 245 8.94 -6.07 0.01
CA SER A 245 9.52 -6.04 1.36
C SER A 245 11.05 -6.04 1.34
N LEU A 246 11.66 -6.81 0.42
CA LEU A 246 13.09 -6.79 0.17
C LEU A 246 13.54 -5.45 -0.40
N GLN A 247 12.73 -4.78 -1.22
CA GLN A 247 13.01 -3.43 -1.69
C GLN A 247 13.12 -2.44 -0.53
N VAL A 248 12.25 -2.52 0.48
CA VAL A 248 12.38 -1.70 1.71
C VAL A 248 13.73 -1.96 2.39
N LEU A 249 14.11 -3.22 2.56
CA LEU A 249 15.41 -3.59 3.13
C LEU A 249 16.59 -3.07 2.28
N ALA A 250 16.50 -3.16 0.96
CA ALA A 250 17.52 -2.66 0.03
C ALA A 250 17.68 -1.13 0.13
N CYS A 251 16.58 -0.38 0.23
CA CYS A 251 16.63 1.07 0.47
C CYS A 251 17.32 1.40 1.80
N PHE A 252 17.06 0.63 2.87
CA PHE A 252 17.74 0.82 4.15
C PHE A 252 19.22 0.43 4.09
N ALA A 253 19.57 -0.67 3.41
CA ALA A 253 20.95 -1.08 3.20
C ALA A 253 21.74 -0.01 2.43
N PHE A 254 21.13 0.60 1.41
CA PHE A 254 21.69 1.74 0.70
C PHE A 254 21.91 2.95 1.62
N LEU A 255 20.94 3.28 2.48
CA LEU A 255 21.11 4.34 3.49
C LEU A 255 22.22 4.02 4.49
N ALA A 256 22.40 2.76 4.86
CA ALA A 256 23.47 2.31 5.73
C ALA A 256 24.85 2.35 5.09
N TYR A 257 24.93 2.06 3.79
CA TYR A 257 26.12 2.29 3.01
C TYR A 257 26.48 3.78 2.93
N TYR A 258 25.49 4.66 2.71
CA TYR A 258 25.72 6.11 2.60
C TYR A 258 25.99 6.80 3.95
N LYS A 259 25.41 6.29 5.05
CA LYS A 259 25.58 6.81 6.42
C LYS A 259 25.86 5.67 7.43
N PRO A 260 27.06 5.06 7.38
CA PRO A 260 27.38 3.88 8.18
C PRO A 260 27.41 4.16 9.68
N ASN A 261 27.74 5.38 10.10
CA ASN A 261 27.74 5.75 11.52
C ASN A 261 26.34 5.77 12.13
N GLU A 262 25.31 6.01 11.32
CA GLU A 262 23.91 6.10 11.77
C GLU A 262 23.18 4.75 11.65
N PHE A 263 23.47 3.98 10.59
CA PHE A 263 22.68 2.79 10.24
C PHE A 263 23.50 1.49 10.08
N GLY A 264 24.83 1.55 10.09
CA GLY A 264 25.72 0.42 9.77
C GLY A 264 25.71 -0.70 10.82
N LYS A 265 25.75 -0.35 12.11
CA LYS A 265 25.71 -1.34 13.22
C LYS A 265 24.39 -2.12 13.26
N ILE A 266 23.31 -1.54 12.72
CA ILE A 266 21.96 -2.07 12.86
C ILE A 266 21.55 -2.91 11.65
N THR A 267 22.11 -2.62 10.47
CA THR A 267 21.88 -3.46 9.28
C THR A 267 22.33 -4.90 9.54
N ALA A 268 23.48 -5.08 10.20
CA ALA A 268 23.93 -6.40 10.63
C ALA A 268 22.93 -7.04 11.61
N SER A 269 22.51 -6.35 12.67
CA SER A 269 21.57 -6.90 13.66
C SER A 269 20.21 -7.27 13.08
N VAL A 270 19.63 -6.42 12.21
CA VAL A 270 18.36 -6.71 11.53
C VAL A 270 18.53 -7.89 10.59
N PHE A 271 19.61 -7.94 9.81
CA PHE A 271 19.90 -9.05 8.92
C PHE A 271 20.08 -10.37 9.68
N PHE A 272 20.91 -10.38 10.73
CA PHE A 272 21.13 -11.56 11.58
C PHE A 272 19.86 -12.01 12.30
N LEU A 273 19.05 -11.08 12.84
CA LEU A 273 17.78 -11.42 13.48
C LEU A 273 16.76 -11.98 12.48
N SER A 274 16.70 -11.42 11.27
CA SER A 274 15.81 -11.90 10.22
C SER A 274 16.23 -13.28 9.73
N ALA A 275 17.53 -13.48 9.48
CA ALA A 275 18.09 -14.78 9.10
C ALA A 275 17.90 -15.83 10.20
N PHE A 276 18.15 -15.48 11.46
CA PHE A 276 17.93 -16.38 12.59
C PHE A 276 16.46 -16.73 12.76
N THR A 277 15.56 -15.76 12.62
CA THR A 277 14.12 -16.01 12.68
C THR A 277 13.67 -16.90 11.53
N LEU A 278 14.17 -16.71 10.31
CA LEU A 278 13.90 -17.58 9.17
C LEU A 278 14.35 -19.04 9.44
N ILE A 279 15.51 -19.24 10.05
CA ILE A 279 16.01 -20.58 10.40
C ILE A 279 15.15 -21.25 11.47
N LEU A 280 14.70 -20.51 12.48
CA LEU A 280 13.80 -21.05 13.50
C LEU A 280 12.42 -21.37 12.90
N TYR A 281 11.92 -20.50 12.03
CA TYR A 281 10.59 -20.65 11.45
C TYR A 281 10.54 -21.73 10.37
N SER A 282 11.68 -22.07 9.74
CA SER A 282 11.78 -23.22 8.84
C SER A 282 11.54 -24.56 9.51
N GLN A 283 11.41 -24.61 10.85
CA GLN A 283 10.99 -25.81 11.57
C GLN A 283 9.46 -25.96 11.65
N VAL A 284 8.69 -24.89 11.39
CA VAL A 284 7.22 -24.91 11.40
C VAL A 284 6.70 -25.47 10.09
N ASP A 285 5.85 -26.49 10.14
CA ASP A 285 5.37 -27.20 8.95
C ASP A 285 4.64 -26.29 7.95
N LEU A 286 3.79 -25.39 8.44
CA LEU A 286 3.11 -24.39 7.61
C LEU A 286 4.09 -23.48 6.86
N PHE A 287 5.21 -23.12 7.49
CA PHE A 287 6.19 -22.28 6.85
C PHE A 287 7.00 -23.03 5.80
N LYS A 288 7.35 -24.29 6.05
CA LYS A 288 7.97 -25.17 5.05
C LYS A 288 7.06 -25.33 3.83
N GLU A 289 5.77 -25.56 4.06
CA GLU A 289 4.76 -25.65 3.02
C GLU A 289 4.70 -24.35 2.20
N GLY A 290 4.64 -23.20 2.87
CA GLY A 290 4.68 -21.88 2.22
C GLY A 290 5.95 -21.65 1.40
N LEU A 291 7.13 -22.05 1.90
CA LEU A 291 8.40 -21.96 1.17
C LEU A 291 8.45 -22.85 -0.07
N ASN A 292 7.94 -24.08 0.02
CA ASN A 292 7.84 -24.99 -1.11
C ASN A 292 6.89 -24.42 -2.16
N PHE A 293 5.73 -23.93 -1.73
CA PHE A 293 4.75 -23.28 -2.60
C PHE A 293 5.32 -22.04 -3.31
N LEU A 294 6.04 -21.20 -2.56
CA LEU A 294 6.67 -20.01 -3.09
C LEU A 294 7.76 -20.38 -4.13
N SER A 295 8.57 -21.40 -3.84
CA SER A 295 9.59 -21.90 -4.77
C SER A 295 8.95 -22.34 -6.09
N LEU A 296 7.87 -23.12 -6.03
CA LEU A 296 7.07 -23.51 -7.21
C LEU A 296 6.57 -22.28 -7.98
N ARG A 297 6.06 -21.25 -7.28
CA ARG A 297 5.62 -19.99 -7.89
C ARG A 297 6.73 -19.22 -8.60
N PHE A 298 7.95 -19.25 -8.06
CA PHE A 298 9.11 -18.64 -8.70
C PHE A 298 9.54 -19.43 -9.93
N GLU A 299 9.53 -20.76 -9.85
CA GLU A 299 9.94 -21.66 -10.93
C GLU A 299 8.96 -21.61 -12.11
N GLU A 300 7.65 -21.73 -11.86
CA GLU A 300 6.62 -21.60 -12.89
C GLU A 300 6.70 -20.25 -13.61
N ALA A 301 6.95 -19.19 -12.85
CA ALA A 301 7.06 -17.87 -13.45
C ALA A 301 8.38 -17.67 -14.17
N ALA A 302 9.49 -18.24 -13.69
CA ALA A 302 10.76 -18.17 -14.38
C ALA A 302 10.71 -18.87 -15.75
N ASN A 303 9.89 -19.92 -15.87
CA ASN A 303 9.63 -20.61 -17.13
C ASN A 303 8.89 -19.75 -18.17
N VAL A 304 8.20 -18.68 -17.75
CA VAL A 304 7.42 -17.79 -18.63
C VAL A 304 8.09 -16.42 -18.79
N GLU A 305 8.52 -15.83 -17.66
CA GLU A 305 9.06 -14.48 -17.54
C GLU A 305 10.60 -14.45 -17.61
N GLY A 306 11.28 -15.61 -17.63
CA GLY A 306 12.73 -15.70 -17.63
C GLY A 306 13.35 -15.46 -16.24
N ASN A 307 14.47 -14.73 -16.19
CA ASN A 307 15.19 -14.51 -14.94
C ASN A 307 14.31 -13.74 -13.91
N PRO A 308 14.11 -14.25 -12.67
CA PRO A 308 13.25 -13.58 -11.69
C PRO A 308 13.66 -12.15 -11.32
N VAL A 309 14.96 -11.84 -11.30
CA VAL A 309 15.47 -10.50 -11.01
C VAL A 309 15.20 -9.57 -12.19
N GLU A 310 15.44 -10.05 -13.41
CA GLU A 310 15.14 -9.30 -14.63
C GLU A 310 13.63 -9.03 -14.73
N ALA A 311 12.79 -10.04 -14.54
CA ALA A 311 11.33 -9.93 -14.52
C ALA A 311 10.83 -8.91 -13.47
N TYR A 312 11.49 -8.82 -12.32
CA TYR A 312 11.18 -7.79 -11.32
C TYR A 312 11.41 -6.38 -11.88
N PHE A 313 12.60 -6.10 -12.43
CA PHE A 313 12.91 -4.78 -13.00
C PHE A 313 12.10 -4.45 -14.26
N LEU A 314 11.87 -5.45 -15.12
CA LEU A 314 11.02 -5.30 -16.30
C LEU A 314 9.61 -4.87 -15.93
N ARG A 315 9.00 -5.41 -14.86
CA ARG A 315 7.68 -4.95 -14.41
C ARG A 315 7.65 -3.46 -14.05
N TYR A 316 8.70 -2.95 -13.40
CA TYR A 316 8.80 -1.53 -13.08
C TYR A 316 8.95 -0.67 -14.34
N PHE A 317 9.74 -1.16 -15.29
CA PHE A 317 9.88 -0.52 -16.59
C PHE A 317 8.55 -0.54 -17.37
N ASP A 318 7.85 -1.66 -17.36
CA ASP A 318 6.55 -1.85 -18.00
C ASP A 318 5.50 -0.93 -17.38
N ILE A 319 5.50 -0.66 -16.08
CA ILE A 319 4.59 0.34 -15.49
C ILE A 319 4.78 1.73 -16.12
N ILE A 320 6.02 2.09 -16.45
CA ILE A 320 6.36 3.38 -17.07
C ILE A 320 6.04 3.37 -18.57
N VAL A 321 6.32 2.26 -19.26
CA VAL A 321 6.21 2.16 -20.73
C VAL A 321 4.81 1.75 -21.19
N SER A 322 4.07 1.00 -20.39
CA SER A 322 2.73 0.48 -20.72
C SER A 322 1.79 1.57 -21.25
N PRO A 323 1.68 2.77 -20.65
CA PRO A 323 0.84 3.82 -21.20
C PRO A 323 1.21 4.22 -22.64
N TYR A 324 2.50 4.23 -22.98
CA TYR A 324 2.98 4.54 -24.33
C TYR A 324 2.74 3.38 -25.31
N TYR A 325 2.94 2.14 -24.85
CA TYR A 325 2.67 0.96 -25.65
C TYR A 325 1.17 0.81 -25.95
N PHE A 326 0.31 0.90 -24.94
CA PHE A 326 -1.14 0.79 -25.10
C PHE A 326 -1.72 1.96 -25.90
N ASN A 327 -1.07 3.13 -25.92
CA ASN A 327 -1.45 4.24 -26.80
C ASN A 327 -1.36 3.89 -28.29
N MET A 328 -0.60 2.85 -28.68
CA MET A 328 -0.62 2.35 -30.06
C MET A 328 -1.93 1.66 -30.45
N TRP A 329 -2.71 1.23 -29.45
CA TRP A 329 -3.94 0.44 -29.61
C TRP A 329 -5.19 1.17 -29.10
N THR A 330 -5.04 2.40 -28.65
CA THR A 330 -6.13 3.28 -28.21
C THR A 330 -6.00 4.63 -28.90
N ASP A 331 -7.10 5.37 -29.04
CA ASP A 331 -7.02 6.74 -29.54
C ASP A 331 -6.07 7.60 -28.71
N PHE A 332 -5.58 8.70 -29.30
CA PHE A 332 -4.63 9.61 -28.65
C PHE A 332 -5.09 10.08 -27.26
N PHE A 333 -6.40 10.23 -27.07
CA PHE A 333 -7.03 10.63 -25.80
C PHE A 333 -7.54 9.45 -24.94
N GLY A 334 -7.21 8.21 -25.31
CA GLY A 334 -7.59 6.98 -24.60
C GLY A 334 -9.09 6.68 -24.64
N ASN A 335 -9.58 5.96 -23.63
CA ASN A 335 -11.00 5.58 -23.48
C ASN A 335 -11.73 6.40 -22.39
N GLY A 336 -11.12 7.49 -21.95
CA GLY A 336 -11.62 8.34 -20.86
C GLY A 336 -11.25 7.89 -19.44
N LEU A 337 -11.35 8.83 -18.50
CA LEU A 337 -10.92 8.70 -17.13
C LEU A 337 -11.83 7.73 -16.37
N GLY A 338 -11.24 6.70 -15.77
CA GLY A 338 -11.94 5.71 -14.94
C GLY A 338 -12.54 4.53 -15.70
N SER A 339 -12.54 4.55 -17.03
CA SER A 339 -13.12 3.48 -17.86
C SER A 339 -12.29 2.19 -17.90
N ALA A 340 -11.04 2.25 -17.44
CA ALA A 340 -10.20 1.07 -17.23
C ALA A 340 -10.35 0.44 -15.82
N THR A 341 -11.36 0.86 -15.05
CA THR A 341 -11.64 0.30 -13.73
C THR A 341 -12.96 -0.46 -13.76
N ARG A 342 -13.01 -1.66 -13.15
CA ARG A 342 -14.25 -2.46 -13.10
C ARG A 342 -15.47 -1.68 -12.60
N ALA A 343 -15.28 -0.88 -11.54
CA ALA A 343 -16.34 -0.05 -11.00
C ALA A 343 -16.71 1.13 -11.93
N GLY A 344 -15.73 1.80 -12.54
CA GLY A 344 -15.99 2.86 -13.51
C GLY A 344 -16.72 2.36 -14.75
N THR A 345 -16.36 1.20 -15.27
CA THR A 345 -17.05 0.54 -16.39
C THR A 345 -18.49 0.16 -16.03
N ALA A 346 -18.71 -0.41 -14.84
CA ALA A 346 -20.04 -0.73 -14.36
C ALA A 346 -20.93 0.53 -14.22
N LEU A 347 -20.39 1.62 -13.69
CA LEU A 347 -21.08 2.92 -13.59
C LEU A 347 -21.36 3.58 -14.95
N GLY A 348 -20.61 3.20 -15.99
CA GLY A 348 -20.81 3.63 -17.37
C GLY A 348 -21.73 2.70 -18.17
N TYR A 349 -22.39 1.74 -17.52
CA TYR A 349 -23.21 0.71 -18.18
C TYR A 349 -22.44 -0.07 -19.26
N GLY A 350 -21.13 -0.27 -19.08
CA GLY A 350 -20.27 -0.96 -20.05
C GLY A 350 -19.76 -0.09 -21.20
N VAL A 351 -20.21 1.17 -21.33
CA VAL A 351 -19.77 2.07 -22.40
C VAL A 351 -18.34 2.55 -22.14
N GLY A 352 -17.45 2.32 -23.11
CA GLY A 352 -16.05 2.75 -23.07
C GLY A 352 -15.14 1.91 -22.16
N GLY A 353 -15.59 0.75 -21.69
CA GLY A 353 -14.79 -0.13 -20.84
C GLY A 353 -13.51 -0.60 -21.53
N ALA A 354 -12.37 -0.32 -20.90
CA ALA A 354 -11.06 -0.81 -21.34
C ALA A 354 -10.58 -1.81 -20.29
N GLU A 355 -10.86 -3.11 -20.46
CA GLU A 355 -10.15 -4.12 -19.66
C GLU A 355 -8.69 -4.14 -20.14
N LEU A 356 -7.83 -3.44 -19.41
CA LEU A 356 -6.40 -3.69 -19.52
C LEU A 356 -6.15 -5.03 -18.84
N SER A 357 -5.47 -5.95 -19.53
CA SER A 357 -5.11 -7.29 -19.02
C SER A 357 -4.27 -7.29 -17.73
N TRP A 358 -3.95 -6.11 -17.20
CA TRP A 358 -3.21 -5.83 -15.98
C TRP A 358 -4.08 -5.44 -14.77
N SER A 359 -5.39 -5.17 -14.96
CA SER A 359 -6.35 -4.84 -13.89
C SER A 359 -7.13 -6.06 -13.42
#